data_AF-A0A512NHR6-F1
#
_entry.id   AF-A0A512NHR6-F1
#
_cell.length_a   1.000
_cell.length_b   1.000
_cell.length_c   1.000
_cell.angle_alpha   90.00
_cell.angle_beta   90.00
_cell.angle_gamma   90.00
#
_symmetry.space_group_name_H-M   'P 1'
#
loop_
_entity.id
_entity.type
_entity.pdbx_description
1 polymer ?
#
loop_
_entity_poly.entity_id
_entity_poly.type
_entity_poly.pdbx_seq_one_letter_code
_entity_poly.pdbx_strand_id
1 'polypeptide(L)'
;MRLGLFLTTLIGLAGASQISSAADATWIAVSTLENPACATQFGGPPGPTDWQVDIKGDTLTFMRQTTTKSSYTVDLKALQPDGSGRVVGKDDKNREFYVTFDPGSGARPFQVTNSITPCTTVFTPRT
;
A
#
# COMPACT_ATOMS: atom_id res chain seq x y z
N MET A 1 -64.10 14.89 -14.42
CA MET A 1 -63.29 13.82 -15.04
C MET A 1 -61.86 13.99 -14.53
N ARG A 2 -61.45 13.25 -13.49
CA ARG A 2 -60.53 12.08 -13.52
C ARG A 2 -59.21 12.36 -14.27
N LEU A 3 -58.12 12.54 -13.51
CA LEU A 3 -56.95 11.63 -13.41
C LEU A 3 -55.91 11.99 -14.50
N GLY A 4 -54.73 12.54 -14.25
CA GLY A 4 -53.71 12.21 -13.25
C GLY A 4 -52.46 11.78 -14.02
N LEU A 5 -51.26 12.27 -13.68
CA LEU A 5 -50.04 11.45 -13.58
C LEU A 5 -48.89 12.26 -12.96
N PHE A 6 -48.31 11.67 -11.94
CA PHE A 6 -47.03 12.01 -11.32
C PHE A 6 -45.89 11.87 -12.33
N LEU A 7 -44.85 12.72 -12.24
CA LEU A 7 -43.48 12.28 -12.50
C LEU A 7 -42.53 12.85 -11.44
N THR A 8 -42.20 11.98 -10.51
CA THR A 8 -41.01 12.03 -9.67
C THR A 8 -39.74 11.95 -10.51
N THR A 9 -38.75 12.79 -10.25
CA THR A 9 -37.35 12.40 -10.46
C THR A 9 -36.50 13.02 -9.36
N LEU A 10 -36.37 12.23 -8.30
CA LEU A 10 -35.45 12.38 -7.19
C LEU A 10 -34.09 11.77 -7.60
N ILE A 11 -33.03 12.17 -6.88
CA ILE A 11 -31.78 11.42 -6.67
C ILE A 11 -30.60 11.81 -7.58
N GLY A 12 -29.81 12.76 -7.05
CA GLY A 12 -28.41 12.53 -6.69
C GLY A 12 -27.50 11.97 -7.78
N LEU A 13 -26.73 12.86 -8.44
CA LEU A 13 -25.42 12.44 -8.90
C LEU A 13 -24.58 12.15 -7.66
N ALA A 14 -24.47 10.85 -7.38
CA ALA A 14 -23.47 10.29 -6.50
C ALA A 14 -22.14 11.02 -6.75
N GLY A 15 -21.58 11.54 -5.66
CA GLY A 15 -20.21 12.05 -5.67
C GLY A 15 -19.33 11.00 -6.33
N ALA A 16 -18.42 11.45 -7.19
CA ALA A 16 -17.43 10.59 -7.81
C ALA A 16 -16.73 9.81 -6.68
N SER A 17 -17.13 8.55 -6.49
CA SER A 17 -16.37 7.59 -5.73
C SER A 17 -15.06 7.49 -6.49
N GLN A 18 -14.04 8.17 -5.99
CA GLN A 18 -12.67 7.95 -6.41
C GLN A 18 -12.51 6.44 -6.31
N ILE A 19 -12.38 5.75 -7.44
CA ILE A 19 -12.10 4.32 -7.46
C ILE A 19 -10.65 4.23 -6.97
N SER A 20 -10.49 4.25 -5.65
CA SER A 20 -9.21 4.02 -5.01
C SER A 20 -8.77 2.64 -5.48
N SER A 21 -7.63 2.59 -6.17
CA SER A 21 -7.04 1.35 -6.68
C SER A 21 -6.72 0.36 -5.55
N ALA A 22 -6.69 0.85 -4.31
CA ALA A 22 -6.54 0.04 -3.12
C ALA A 22 -7.69 0.29 -2.13
N ALA A 23 -8.31 -0.79 -1.66
CA ALA A 23 -9.29 -0.74 -0.58
C ALA A 23 -8.61 -0.44 0.76
N ASP A 24 -9.25 0.37 1.60
CA ASP A 24 -8.80 0.63 2.96
C ASP A 24 -8.59 -0.69 3.72
N ALA A 25 -7.41 -0.85 4.31
CA ALA A 25 -7.06 -2.07 5.03
C ALA A 25 -5.93 -1.83 6.01
N THR A 26 -5.97 -2.55 7.14
CA THR A 26 -4.90 -2.60 8.12
C THR A 26 -4.54 -4.06 8.38
N TRP A 27 -3.26 -4.41 8.31
CA TRP A 27 -2.78 -5.75 8.62
C TRP A 27 -1.36 -5.76 9.17
N ILE A 28 -0.95 -6.89 9.74
CA ILE A 28 0.44 -7.14 10.08
C ILE A 28 1.10 -7.87 8.92
N ALA A 29 2.26 -7.40 8.48
CA ALA A 29 3.10 -8.06 7.50
C ALA A 29 4.44 -8.48 8.13
N VAL A 30 4.97 -9.60 7.68
CA VAL A 30 6.32 -10.04 8.01
C VAL A 30 7.25 -9.69 6.85
N SER A 31 8.31 -8.93 7.13
CA SER A 31 9.32 -8.57 6.11
C SER A 31 10.44 -9.59 6.06
N THR A 32 10.71 -10.14 4.88
CA THR A 32 11.81 -11.10 4.64
C THR A 32 12.70 -10.62 3.51
N LEU A 33 14.02 -10.77 3.66
CA LEU A 33 14.96 -10.50 2.56
C LEU A 33 14.99 -11.69 1.60
N GLU A 34 14.86 -11.41 0.31
CA GLU A 34 14.92 -12.45 -0.72
C GLU A 34 16.31 -13.10 -0.78
N ASN A 35 17.37 -12.29 -0.61
CA ASN A 35 18.74 -12.76 -0.47
C ASN A 35 19.25 -12.49 0.95
N PRO A 36 19.61 -13.51 1.76
CA PRO A 36 20.05 -13.31 3.13
C PRO A 36 21.44 -12.65 3.25
N ALA A 37 22.23 -12.60 2.17
CA ALA A 37 23.49 -11.86 2.14
C ALA A 37 23.29 -10.33 2.04
N CYS A 38 22.05 -9.88 1.80
CA CYS A 38 21.71 -8.47 1.72
C CYS A 38 21.59 -7.79 3.07
N ALA A 39 21.98 -6.52 3.13
CA ALA A 39 21.55 -5.63 4.18
C ALA A 39 20.06 -5.26 3.97
N THR A 40 19.31 -5.15 5.07
CA THR A 40 17.94 -4.63 5.01
C THR A 40 17.93 -3.16 4.60
N GLN A 41 16.97 -2.81 3.75
CA GLN A 41 16.77 -1.45 3.24
C GLN A 41 16.39 -0.46 4.35
N PHE A 42 15.82 -0.97 5.43
CA PHE A 42 15.26 -0.20 6.54
C PHE A 42 16.14 -0.25 7.80
N GLY A 43 17.39 -0.72 7.67
CA GLY A 43 18.32 -0.90 8.79
C GLY A 43 17.91 -2.02 9.75
N GLY A 44 18.84 -2.48 10.59
CA GLY A 44 18.62 -3.57 11.55
C GLY A 44 19.18 -4.92 11.09
N PRO A 45 19.13 -5.95 11.96
CA PRO A 45 19.65 -7.27 11.63
C PRO A 45 18.83 -7.95 10.51
N PRO A 46 19.45 -8.78 9.67
CA PRO A 46 18.72 -9.59 8.71
C PRO A 46 17.82 -10.57 9.46
N GLY A 47 16.50 -10.47 9.26
CA GLY A 47 15.54 -11.38 9.89
C GLY A 47 14.09 -10.96 9.67
N PRO A 48 13.15 -11.92 9.78
CA PRO A 48 11.72 -11.64 9.79
C PRO A 48 11.40 -10.57 10.85
N THR A 49 10.73 -9.50 10.44
CA THR A 49 10.31 -8.43 11.35
C THR A 49 8.86 -8.10 11.09
N ASP A 50 8.13 -7.74 12.14
CA ASP A 50 6.72 -7.38 12.05
C ASP A 50 6.56 -5.92 11.69
N TRP A 51 5.63 -5.68 10.77
CA TRP A 51 5.25 -4.36 10.31
C TRP A 51 3.74 -4.24 10.36
N GLN A 52 3.25 -3.13 10.87
CA GLN A 52 1.87 -2.75 10.59
C GLN A 52 1.85 -2.06 9.24
N VAL A 53 0.88 -2.45 8.43
CA VAL A 53 0.64 -1.87 7.11
C VAL A 53 -0.78 -1.35 7.09
N ASP A 54 -0.92 -0.10 6.68
CA ASP A 54 -2.17 0.63 6.56
C ASP A 54 -2.30 1.14 5.13
N ILE A 55 -3.41 0.83 4.47
CA ILE A 55 -3.87 1.51 3.27
C ILE A 55 -5.09 2.35 3.65
N LYS A 56 -5.05 3.64 3.32
CA LYS A 56 -6.17 4.58 3.48
C LYS A 56 -6.28 5.45 2.23
N GLY A 57 -7.34 5.26 1.46
CA GLY A 57 -7.47 5.79 0.10
C GLY A 57 -6.24 5.44 -0.73
N ASP A 58 -5.66 6.45 -1.39
CA ASP A 58 -4.47 6.28 -2.23
C ASP A 58 -3.16 6.36 -1.43
N THR A 59 -3.15 6.04 -0.14
CA THR A 59 -1.93 6.14 0.69
C THR A 59 -1.64 4.84 1.40
N LEU A 60 -0.46 4.29 1.16
CA LEU A 60 0.13 3.21 1.94
C LEU A 60 1.01 3.81 3.04
N THR A 61 0.86 3.33 4.26
CA THR A 61 1.82 3.54 5.35
C THR A 61 2.25 2.19 5.90
N PHE A 62 3.55 1.96 6.06
CA PHE A 62 4.05 0.76 6.73
C PHE A 62 5.09 1.11 7.79
N MET A 63 4.90 0.53 8.97
CA MET A 63 5.59 0.90 10.20
C MET A 63 6.18 -0.33 10.88
N ARG A 64 7.46 -0.27 11.20
CA ARG A 64 8.14 -1.34 11.92
C ARG A 64 7.65 -1.37 13.37
N GLN A 65 7.22 -2.53 13.86
CA GLN A 65 6.72 -2.75 15.21
C GLN A 65 7.87 -3.01 16.21
N THR A 66 8.89 -2.15 16.25
CA THR A 66 10.01 -2.24 17.19
C THR A 66 10.28 -0.91 17.90
N THR A 67 11.27 -0.89 18.81
CA THR A 67 11.67 0.32 19.56
C THR A 67 12.18 1.44 18.65
N THR A 68 12.84 1.10 17.55
CA THR A 68 13.18 2.04 16.46
C THR A 68 12.04 2.07 15.45
N LYS A 69 11.07 2.96 15.66
CA LYS A 69 9.95 3.15 14.73
C LYS A 69 10.47 3.72 13.41
N SER A 70 10.51 2.89 12.37
CA SER A 70 10.65 3.34 11.00
C SER A 70 9.26 3.35 10.37
N SER A 71 8.85 4.47 9.78
CA SER A 71 7.55 4.65 9.14
C SER A 71 7.77 5.18 7.74
N TYR A 72 7.09 4.59 6.76
CA TYR A 72 7.22 4.96 5.35
C TYR A 72 5.83 5.15 4.76
N THR A 73 5.68 6.19 3.94
CA THR A 73 4.41 6.55 3.30
C THR A 73 4.60 6.66 1.80
N VAL A 74 3.65 6.12 1.03
CA VAL A 74 3.70 6.09 -0.44
C VAL A 74 2.33 6.40 -1.02
N ASP A 75 2.30 7.21 -2.09
CA ASP A 75 1.10 7.50 -2.87
C ASP A 75 0.82 6.35 -3.86
N LEU A 76 -0.42 5.86 -3.86
CA LEU A 76 -0.90 4.72 -4.64
C LEU A 76 -1.65 5.12 -5.92
N LYS A 77 -1.75 6.42 -6.25
CA LYS A 77 -2.47 6.90 -7.45
C LYS A 77 -1.91 6.38 -8.77
N ALA A 78 -0.65 5.96 -8.79
CA ALA A 78 -0.02 5.39 -9.97
C ALA A 78 -0.24 3.87 -10.12
N LEU A 79 -0.96 3.24 -9.18
CA LEU A 79 -1.37 1.84 -9.35
C LEU A 79 -2.42 1.72 -10.45
N GLN A 80 -2.42 0.55 -11.10
CA GLN A 80 -3.44 0.16 -12.04
C GLN A 80 -4.78 -0.04 -11.33
N PRO A 81 -5.92 -0.02 -12.06
CA PRO A 81 -7.24 -0.24 -11.46
C PRO A 81 -7.40 -1.59 -10.74
N ASP A 82 -6.59 -2.60 -11.09
CA ASP A 82 -6.56 -3.90 -10.42
C ASP A 82 -5.69 -3.91 -9.13
N GLY A 83 -5.13 -2.76 -8.74
CA GLY A 83 -4.29 -2.58 -7.55
C GLY A 83 -2.83 -3.01 -7.73
N SER A 84 -2.43 -3.43 -8.95
CA SER A 84 -1.06 -3.80 -9.28
C SER A 84 -0.21 -2.59 -9.72
N GLY A 85 1.10 -2.76 -9.67
CA GLY A 85 2.05 -1.81 -10.23
C GLY A 85 3.14 -1.41 -9.27
N ARG A 86 3.94 -0.43 -9.69
CA ARG A 86 5.08 0.07 -8.93
C ARG A 86 4.89 1.54 -8.63
N VAL A 87 5.05 1.90 -7.36
CA VAL A 87 4.99 3.26 -6.86
C VAL A 87 6.32 3.64 -6.20
N VAL A 88 6.61 4.94 -6.15
CA VAL A 88 7.86 5.47 -5.62
C VAL A 88 7.59 6.16 -4.30
N GLY A 89 8.31 5.75 -3.25
CA GLY A 89 8.39 6.45 -1.99
C GLY A 89 9.75 7.10 -1.80
N LYS A 90 9.82 8.06 -0.87
CA LYS A 90 11.07 8.69 -0.46
C LYS A 90 11.19 8.63 1.05
N ASP A 91 12.37 8.29 1.55
CA ASP A 91 12.65 8.33 2.98
C ASP A 91 13.03 9.76 3.45
N ASP A 92 13.32 9.88 4.74
CA ASP A 92 13.75 11.12 5.39
C ASP A 92 15.05 11.73 4.81
N LYS A 93 15.84 10.92 4.11
CA LYS A 93 17.07 11.31 3.43
C LYS A 93 16.85 11.54 1.93
N ASN A 94 15.60 11.65 1.49
CA ASN A 94 15.21 11.85 0.09
C ASN A 94 15.69 10.73 -0.85
N ARG A 95 15.96 9.54 -0.31
CA ARG A 95 16.36 8.36 -1.09
C ARG A 95 15.11 7.66 -1.60
N GLU A 96 15.12 7.31 -2.89
CA GLU A 96 13.99 6.61 -3.48
C GLU A 96 14.00 5.13 -3.09
N PHE A 97 12.83 4.68 -2.64
CA PHE A 97 12.48 3.28 -2.54
C PHE A 97 11.23 3.02 -3.39
N TYR A 98 11.09 1.79 -3.85
CA TYR A 98 10.04 1.41 -4.78
C TYR A 98 9.21 0.30 -4.17
N VAL A 99 7.90 0.49 -4.14
CA VAL A 99 6.95 -0.52 -3.67
C VAL A 99 6.24 -1.11 -4.87
N THR A 100 6.33 -2.42 -5.03
CA THR A 100 5.69 -3.16 -6.12
C THR A 100 4.58 -4.04 -5.53
N PHE A 101 3.39 -3.90 -6.07
CA PHE A 101 2.21 -4.69 -5.72
C PHE A 101 1.82 -5.63 -6.85
N ASP A 102 1.47 -6.86 -6.48
CA ASP A 102 0.69 -7.75 -7.31
C ASP A 102 -0.79 -7.29 -7.36
N PRO A 103 -1.57 -7.71 -8.37
CA PRO A 103 -2.99 -7.42 -8.44
C PRO A 103 -3.74 -7.83 -7.17
N GLY A 104 -4.71 -7.02 -6.77
CA GLY A 104 -5.56 -7.24 -5.61
C GLY A 104 -5.82 -5.97 -4.80
N SER A 105 -6.75 -6.08 -3.85
CA SER A 105 -7.12 -5.00 -2.93
C SER A 105 -6.91 -5.42 -1.48
N GLY A 106 -6.70 -4.44 -0.60
CA GLY A 106 -6.48 -4.67 0.83
C GLY A 106 -5.17 -5.40 1.16
N ALA A 107 -5.21 -6.25 2.18
CA ALA A 107 -4.04 -6.97 2.71
C ALA A 107 -3.47 -7.96 1.69
N ARG A 108 -2.28 -7.65 1.17
CA ARG A 108 -1.60 -8.46 0.16
C ARG A 108 -0.08 -8.34 0.25
N PRO A 109 0.67 -9.28 -0.32
CA PRO A 109 2.11 -9.14 -0.42
C PRO A 109 2.53 -7.92 -1.23
N PHE A 110 3.66 -7.34 -0.86
CA PHE A 110 4.32 -6.33 -1.68
C PHE A 110 5.84 -6.41 -1.50
N GLN A 111 6.55 -5.95 -2.52
CA GLN A 111 8.01 -5.95 -2.56
C GLN A 111 8.51 -4.53 -2.40
N VAL A 112 9.59 -4.35 -1.66
CA VAL A 112 10.30 -3.09 -1.59
C VAL A 112 11.72 -3.27 -2.14
N THR A 113 12.11 -2.39 -3.06
CA THR A 113 13.47 -2.22 -3.59
C THR A 113 13.93 -0.79 -3.32
N ASN A 114 15.21 -0.47 -3.50
CA ASN A 114 15.67 0.92 -3.45
C ASN A 114 16.67 1.25 -4.57
N SER A 115 16.97 2.53 -4.72
CA SER A 115 17.86 3.06 -5.77
C SER A 115 19.35 2.76 -5.56
N ILE A 116 19.74 2.21 -4.41
CA ILE A 116 21.15 2.09 -3.99
C ILE A 116 21.63 0.63 -4.05
N THR A 117 20.75 -0.33 -3.79
CA THR A 117 21.09 -1.75 -3.74
C THR A 117 20.05 -2.59 -4.48
N PRO A 118 20.46 -3.67 -5.17
CA PRO A 118 19.56 -4.59 -5.85
C PRO A 118 18.79 -5.51 -4.89
N CYS A 119 18.94 -5.35 -3.58
CA CYS A 119 18.28 -6.19 -2.59
C CYS A 119 16.76 -5.95 -2.57
N THR A 120 15.98 -7.03 -2.46
CA THR A 120 14.51 -6.99 -2.34
C THR A 120 14.08 -7.41 -0.94
N THR A 121 13.17 -6.63 -0.35
CA THR A 121 12.45 -7.02 0.87
C THR A 121 11.02 -7.36 0.49
N VAL A 122 10.57 -8.57 0.81
CA VAL A 122 9.19 -9.00 0.58
C VAL A 122 8.41 -8.87 1.88
N PHE A 123 7.26 -8.21 1.82
CA PHE A 123 6.33 -8.07 2.93
C PHE A 123 5.14 -8.97 2.67
N THR A 124 4.96 -9.99 3.50
CA THR A 124 3.85 -10.95 3.36
C THR A 124 2.86 -10.75 4.51
N PRO A 125 1.54 -10.65 4.24
CA PRO A 125 0.54 -10.62 5.31
C PRO A 125 0.73 -11.79 6.27
N ARG A 126 0.71 -11.50 7.57
CA ARG A 126 0.67 -12.53 8.60
C ARG A 126 -0.73 -13.13 8.62
N THR A 127 -0.80 -14.44 8.46
CA THR A 127 -2.02 -15.25 8.62
C THR A 127 -2.40 -15.41 10.08
#